data_AF-A0A2M6Y0I6-F1
#
_entry.id   AF-A0A2M6Y0I6-F1
#
_cell.length_a   1.000
_cell.length_b   1.000
_cell.length_c   1.000
_cell.angle_alpha   90.00
_cell.angle_beta   90.00
_cell.angle_gamma   90.00
#
_symmetry.space_group_name_H-M   'P 1'
#
loop_
_entity.id
_entity.type
_entity.pdbx_description
1 polymer ?
#
loop_
_entity_poly.entity_id
_entity_poly.type
_entity_poly.pdbx_seq_one_letter_code
_entity_poly.pdbx_strand_id
1 'polypeptide(L)'
;MSDTRRDLTRADAPYILFFLVFLVFFFHKIIFTGQTYFIRDAIMQFSPWKAFAAGNISNGKIPLWNPYTYCGMPFLANMQSALFYPPGIVFYFLPFVTAYKLYILFHFAAAFFFMYALMKDFGTGKISSFLAGIVFAFNGYLLSRIEFLSVLGTSVWLPLTVLLIRRFSRTRLCLKNTNLLGSVLSIQFLAGHPQVFVYSLITLFFFSVFSSVRGKNLRSLYIFFASGIIAALASAIQLIPSLEFIYNSARGAGLDYSIVSIASLPPREVLSLFVPFLNFKYSANNWPFACYAGLLPFVFALCAIFGVFRKFIPANARNAAVSADEAPAESSRARRWNVYFFMTLFVLSVLYALGKYNPLFGIFCRIFTPANAFRYPATALYISVFSIAALAGFGFEGLRLSPGWGIFLVLFTMFDLFFVGSVFNQTTESSIYRYYGPKTMYLMKQKGSFRIFPTPKTIAEMTGHGSNFFRGWVDVKDNMFGDVNMNYRIFNARGQDLFIERYRKFLFLIDSQGSAGGANKLLSLANVKYVLSPGEIKSPEYREVIGGEMKMYENKNCLPRVFIV
;
A
#
# COMPACT_ATOMS: atom_id res chain seq x y z
N MET A 1 27.73 -24.85 -16.28
CA MET A 1 26.40 -24.51 -16.81
C MET A 1 26.43 -23.05 -17.23
N SER A 2 26.45 -22.78 -18.54
CA SER A 2 26.35 -21.43 -19.11
C SER A 2 24.98 -20.85 -18.79
N ASP A 3 24.92 -20.01 -17.76
CA ASP A 3 23.70 -19.41 -17.24
C ASP A 3 23.44 -18.10 -18.03
N THR A 4 22.68 -18.21 -19.12
CA THR A 4 22.33 -17.07 -19.97
C THR A 4 21.43 -16.12 -19.20
N ARG A 5 21.97 -14.95 -18.82
CA ARG A 5 21.16 -13.80 -18.39
C ARG A 5 20.14 -13.51 -19.48
N ARG A 6 18.85 -13.64 -19.17
CA ARG A 6 17.78 -13.29 -20.10
C ARG A 6 17.36 -11.85 -19.84
N ASP A 7 18.11 -10.94 -20.45
CA ASP A 7 17.74 -9.54 -20.47
C ASP A 7 16.59 -9.30 -21.48
N LEU A 8 15.95 -8.13 -21.36
CA LEU A 8 14.91 -7.72 -22.31
C LEU A 8 15.53 -7.58 -23.70
N THR A 9 14.86 -8.13 -24.71
CA THR A 9 15.29 -8.14 -26.10
C THR A 9 14.32 -7.34 -26.97
N ARG A 10 14.70 -7.02 -28.21
CA ARG A 10 13.79 -6.39 -29.19
C ARG A 10 12.51 -7.21 -29.41
N ALA A 11 12.57 -8.53 -29.26
CA ALA A 11 11.41 -9.40 -29.39
C ALA A 11 10.39 -9.27 -28.24
N ASP A 12 10.74 -8.58 -27.15
CA ASP A 12 9.81 -8.28 -26.06
C ASP A 12 8.98 -7.00 -26.35
N ALA A 13 9.37 -6.18 -27.33
CA ALA A 13 8.74 -4.89 -27.64
C ALA A 13 7.22 -4.97 -27.89
N PRO A 14 6.66 -5.96 -28.64
CA PRO A 14 5.22 -6.06 -28.84
C PRO A 14 4.45 -6.28 -27.53
N TYR A 15 4.99 -7.09 -26.62
CA TYR A 15 4.39 -7.34 -25.31
C TYR A 15 4.43 -6.10 -24.42
N ILE A 16 5.55 -5.37 -24.45
CA ILE A 16 5.69 -4.10 -23.73
C ILE A 16 4.68 -3.07 -24.26
N LEU A 17 4.59 -2.91 -25.58
CA LEU A 17 3.64 -1.99 -26.21
C LEU A 17 2.20 -2.37 -25.85
N PHE A 18 1.86 -3.66 -25.94
CA PHE A 18 0.53 -4.15 -25.60
C PHE A 18 0.18 -3.91 -24.12
N PHE A 19 1.14 -4.11 -23.21
CA PHE A 19 0.97 -3.74 -21.80
C PHE A 19 0.72 -2.24 -21.64
N LEU A 20 1.49 -1.37 -22.30
CA LEU A 20 1.31 0.08 -22.19
C LEU A 20 -0.07 0.52 -22.70
N VAL A 21 -0.55 -0.06 -23.81
CA VAL A 21 -1.91 0.17 -24.31
C VAL A 21 -2.94 -0.29 -23.28
N PHE A 22 -2.76 -1.47 -22.68
CA PHE A 22 -3.67 -1.97 -21.65
C PHE A 22 -3.63 -1.11 -20.38
N LEU A 23 -2.47 -0.61 -19.95
CA LEU A 23 -2.32 0.28 -18.81
C LEU A 23 -3.11 1.58 -19.04
N VAL A 24 -2.98 2.16 -20.23
CA VAL A 24 -3.73 3.36 -20.63
C VAL A 24 -5.23 3.08 -20.70
N PHE A 25 -5.62 1.93 -21.26
CA PHE A 25 -7.02 1.51 -21.30
C PHE A 25 -7.59 1.28 -19.89
N PHE A 26 -6.87 0.60 -19.01
CA PHE A 26 -7.31 0.29 -17.65
C PHE A 26 -7.59 1.58 -16.86
N PHE A 27 -6.70 2.57 -17.00
CA PHE A 27 -6.79 3.86 -16.31
C PHE A 27 -7.43 4.97 -17.17
N HIS A 28 -8.16 4.63 -18.24
CA HIS A 28 -8.69 5.60 -19.21
C HIS A 28 -9.50 6.73 -18.56
N LYS A 29 -10.28 6.43 -17.50
CA LYS A 29 -11.07 7.44 -16.78
C LYS A 29 -10.19 8.54 -16.19
N ILE A 30 -9.09 8.20 -15.52
CA ILE A 30 -8.22 9.21 -14.91
C ILE A 30 -7.25 9.83 -15.93
N ILE A 31 -6.98 9.18 -17.06
CA ILE A 31 -6.08 9.69 -18.11
C ILE A 31 -6.80 10.67 -19.03
N PHE A 32 -7.96 10.28 -19.57
CA PHE A 32 -8.64 11.02 -20.64
C PHE A 32 -9.77 11.92 -20.16
N THR A 33 -10.10 11.92 -18.86
CA THR A 33 -11.16 12.78 -18.31
C THR A 33 -10.65 13.66 -17.15
N GLY A 34 -11.49 14.62 -16.72
CA GLY A 34 -11.25 15.45 -15.54
C GLY A 34 -11.34 14.70 -14.20
N GLN A 35 -11.50 13.37 -14.20
CA GLN A 35 -11.66 12.56 -12.99
C GLN A 35 -10.34 12.13 -12.34
N THR A 36 -10.43 11.72 -11.07
CA THR A 36 -9.33 11.17 -10.26
C THR A 36 -9.88 10.23 -9.19
N TYR A 37 -9.02 9.39 -8.62
CA TYR A 37 -9.29 8.70 -7.36
C TYR A 37 -9.21 9.66 -6.19
N PHE A 38 -10.01 9.43 -5.16
CA PHE A 38 -10.24 10.41 -4.10
C PHE A 38 -10.65 9.81 -2.73
N ILE A 39 -10.90 8.50 -2.65
CA ILE A 39 -11.50 7.89 -1.45
C ILE A 39 -10.54 7.97 -0.24
N ARG A 40 -11.12 8.23 0.95
CA ARG A 40 -10.50 8.09 2.28
C ARG A 40 -9.11 8.73 2.37
N ASP A 41 -8.07 7.92 2.57
CA ASP A 41 -6.71 8.36 2.89
C ASP A 41 -6.09 9.20 1.76
N ALA A 42 -6.54 9.02 0.51
CA ALA A 42 -6.11 9.87 -0.60
C ALA A 42 -6.45 11.35 -0.36
N ILE A 43 -7.66 11.65 0.16
CA ILE A 43 -8.07 13.01 0.57
C ILE A 43 -7.60 13.33 1.99
N MET A 44 -7.78 12.39 2.92
CA MET A 44 -7.69 12.66 4.35
C MET A 44 -6.26 12.70 4.88
N GLN A 45 -5.30 12.10 4.18
CA GLN A 45 -3.96 11.88 4.71
C GLN A 45 -2.88 12.20 3.67
N PHE A 46 -2.86 11.51 2.54
CA PHE A 46 -1.78 11.64 1.56
C PHE A 46 -1.81 13.00 0.83
N SER A 47 -2.99 13.51 0.44
CA SER A 47 -3.07 14.84 -0.17
C SER A 47 -2.55 15.95 0.77
N PRO A 48 -3.01 16.04 2.03
CA PRO A 48 -2.47 16.97 3.02
C PRO A 48 -0.96 16.88 3.22
N TRP A 49 -0.43 15.66 3.39
CA TRP A 49 1.00 15.46 3.61
C TRP A 49 1.84 15.87 2.38
N LYS A 50 1.40 15.50 1.17
CA LYS A 50 2.11 15.87 -0.06
C LYS A 50 2.06 17.38 -0.31
N ALA A 51 0.92 18.02 -0.06
CA ALA A 51 0.79 19.48 -0.19
C ALA A 51 1.68 20.22 0.84
N PHE A 52 1.70 19.77 2.10
CA PHE A 52 2.57 20.34 3.13
C PHE A 52 4.05 20.17 2.80
N ALA A 53 4.47 18.97 2.36
CA ALA A 53 5.84 18.71 1.95
C ALA A 53 6.26 19.58 0.74
N ALA A 54 5.43 19.63 -0.31
CA ALA A 54 5.68 20.45 -1.49
C ALA A 54 5.81 21.94 -1.14
N GLY A 55 4.94 22.45 -0.26
CA GLY A 55 5.02 23.83 0.24
C GLY A 55 6.30 24.13 1.00
N ASN A 56 6.84 23.21 1.79
CA ASN A 56 8.11 23.42 2.49
C ASN A 56 9.31 23.32 1.53
N ILE A 57 9.35 22.27 0.69
CA ILE A 57 10.46 22.01 -0.23
C ILE A 57 10.61 23.14 -1.25
N SER A 58 9.50 23.64 -1.81
CA SER A 58 9.51 24.79 -2.74
C SER A 58 10.06 26.08 -2.10
N ASN A 59 10.06 26.17 -0.77
CA ASN A 59 10.65 27.28 -0.01
C ASN A 59 12.06 26.94 0.54
N GLY A 60 12.71 25.88 0.03
CA GLY A 60 14.04 25.45 0.46
C GLY A 60 14.09 24.87 1.88
N LYS A 61 12.94 24.44 2.43
CA LYS A 61 12.84 23.90 3.79
C LYS A 61 12.55 22.41 3.77
N ILE A 62 13.28 21.64 4.58
CA ILE A 62 12.93 20.26 4.88
C ILE A 62 11.82 20.28 5.95
N PRO A 63 10.64 19.68 5.70
CA PRO A 63 9.54 19.67 6.65
C PRO A 63 9.84 18.73 7.83
N LEU A 64 10.55 19.23 8.84
CA LEU A 64 10.85 18.46 10.05
C LEU A 64 9.64 18.33 10.98
N TRP A 65 8.83 19.38 11.09
CA TRP A 65 7.74 19.50 12.06
C TRP A 65 6.42 19.87 11.38
N ASN A 66 5.36 19.11 11.66
CA ASN A 66 3.99 19.45 11.27
C ASN A 66 3.30 20.15 12.44
N PRO A 67 3.01 21.47 12.35
CA PRO A 67 2.39 22.21 13.45
C PRO A 67 0.85 22.07 13.49
N TYR A 68 0.25 21.51 12.44
CA TYR A 68 -1.19 21.53 12.19
C TYR A 68 -1.96 20.38 12.82
N THR A 69 -1.30 19.30 13.21
CA THR A 69 -1.93 18.09 13.75
C THR A 69 -1.41 17.83 15.18
N TYR A 70 -2.29 17.39 16.09
CA TYR A 70 -1.95 17.02 17.48
C TYR A 70 -1.16 18.07 18.28
N CYS A 71 -1.45 19.34 18.07
CA CYS A 71 -0.64 20.44 18.61
C CYS A 71 0.80 20.55 18.10
N GLY A 72 1.24 19.64 17.22
CA GLY A 72 2.58 19.56 16.66
C GLY A 72 3.10 18.12 16.69
N MET A 73 3.66 17.64 15.58
CA MET A 73 4.25 16.31 15.49
C MET A 73 5.45 16.26 14.52
N PRO A 74 6.42 15.34 14.71
CA PRO A 74 7.58 15.23 13.81
C PRO A 74 7.15 14.68 12.44
N PHE A 75 7.13 15.54 11.43
CA PHE A 75 6.66 15.19 10.09
C PHE A 75 7.66 14.30 9.36
N LEU A 76 8.94 14.65 9.37
CA LEU A 76 9.97 13.86 8.71
C LEU A 76 10.07 12.44 9.30
N ALA A 77 9.87 12.31 10.61
CA ALA A 77 9.92 11.02 11.28
C ALA A 77 8.74 10.10 10.91
N ASN A 78 7.64 10.63 10.37
CA ASN A 78 6.57 9.80 9.83
C ASN A 78 7.02 9.18 8.50
N MET A 79 7.28 7.87 8.52
CA MET A 79 7.68 7.09 7.34
C MET A 79 6.67 7.18 6.20
N GLN A 80 5.37 7.23 6.49
CA GLN A 80 4.32 7.23 5.46
C GLN A 80 4.24 8.53 4.66
N SER A 81 4.82 9.63 5.18
CA SER A 81 4.98 10.87 4.41
C SER A 81 5.85 10.64 3.16
N ALA A 82 6.73 9.63 3.20
CA ALA A 82 7.59 9.17 2.10
C ALA A 82 8.35 10.34 1.46
N LEU A 83 8.94 11.21 2.29
CA LEU A 83 9.56 12.46 1.85
C LEU A 83 10.69 12.22 0.85
N PHE A 84 11.53 11.21 1.11
CA PHE A 84 12.71 10.89 0.31
C PHE A 84 12.48 9.77 -0.70
N TYR A 85 11.23 9.34 -0.94
CA TYR A 85 10.95 8.32 -1.95
C TYR A 85 11.13 8.88 -3.36
N PRO A 86 12.09 8.39 -4.18
CA PRO A 86 12.43 9.05 -5.44
C PRO A 86 11.28 9.15 -6.45
N PRO A 87 10.44 8.11 -6.68
CA PRO A 87 9.26 8.24 -7.53
C PRO A 87 8.22 9.23 -6.99
N GLY A 88 8.25 9.54 -5.69
CA GLY A 88 7.40 10.54 -5.05
C GLY A 88 7.81 11.98 -5.35
N ILE A 89 8.96 12.22 -5.97
CA ILE A 89 9.47 13.58 -6.22
C ILE A 89 8.52 14.42 -7.10
N VAL A 90 7.72 13.77 -7.96
CA VAL A 90 6.72 14.42 -8.81
C VAL A 90 5.70 15.23 -8.03
N PHE A 91 5.43 14.88 -6.77
CA PHE A 91 4.53 15.63 -5.89
C PHE A 91 5.06 17.02 -5.49
N TYR A 92 6.36 17.27 -5.64
CA TYR A 92 6.96 18.55 -5.25
C TYR A 92 7.01 19.57 -6.40
N PHE A 93 6.83 19.11 -7.64
CA PHE A 93 6.92 19.96 -8.83
C PHE A 93 5.60 20.06 -9.61
N LEU A 94 4.68 19.11 -9.41
CA LEU A 94 3.40 19.08 -10.13
C LEU A 94 2.22 19.27 -9.16
N PRO A 95 1.07 19.78 -9.65
CA PRO A 95 -0.17 19.77 -8.87
C PRO A 95 -0.51 18.36 -8.38
N PHE A 96 -1.04 18.25 -7.16
CA PHE A 96 -1.28 16.96 -6.48
C PHE A 96 -1.98 15.93 -7.38
N VAL A 97 -3.06 16.30 -8.06
CA VAL A 97 -3.84 15.38 -8.92
C VAL A 97 -2.99 14.84 -10.08
N THR A 98 -2.20 15.69 -10.73
CA THR A 98 -1.31 15.26 -11.83
C THR A 98 -0.22 14.33 -11.32
N ALA A 99 0.42 14.71 -10.21
CA ALA A 99 1.43 13.89 -9.56
C ALA A 99 0.86 12.53 -9.11
N TYR A 100 -0.36 12.51 -8.56
CA TYR A 100 -1.02 11.30 -8.10
C TYR A 100 -1.33 10.33 -9.25
N LYS A 101 -1.83 10.84 -10.38
CA LYS A 101 -2.05 10.04 -11.60
C LYS A 101 -0.74 9.43 -12.10
N LEU A 102 0.32 10.23 -12.23
CA LEU A 102 1.64 9.74 -12.67
C LEU A 102 2.23 8.72 -11.70
N TYR A 103 2.07 8.94 -10.39
CA TYR A 103 2.49 8.01 -9.37
C TYR A 103 1.82 6.65 -9.55
N ILE A 104 0.49 6.61 -9.71
CA ILE A 104 -0.23 5.35 -9.95
C ILE A 104 0.29 4.64 -11.20
N LEU A 105 0.35 5.35 -12.34
CA LEU A 105 0.78 4.75 -13.61
C LEU A 105 2.20 4.20 -13.53
N PHE A 106 3.13 4.93 -12.91
CA PHE A 106 4.50 4.47 -12.69
C PHE A 106 4.54 3.16 -11.88
N HIS A 107 3.79 3.08 -10.78
CA HIS A 107 3.85 1.91 -9.90
C HIS A 107 3.24 0.66 -10.54
N PHE A 108 2.13 0.80 -11.28
CA PHE A 108 1.56 -0.32 -12.04
C PHE A 108 2.47 -0.77 -13.18
N ALA A 109 3.15 0.18 -13.85
CA ALA A 109 4.20 -0.14 -14.82
C ALA A 109 5.37 -0.88 -14.17
N ALA A 110 5.89 -0.37 -13.05
CA ALA A 110 6.98 -0.99 -12.31
C ALA A 110 6.63 -2.42 -11.86
N ALA A 111 5.42 -2.63 -11.32
CA ALA A 111 4.92 -3.94 -10.93
C ALA A 111 4.98 -4.94 -12.10
N PHE A 112 4.45 -4.54 -13.27
CA PHE A 112 4.49 -5.36 -14.48
C PHE A 112 5.93 -5.66 -14.92
N PHE A 113 6.75 -4.63 -15.11
CA PHE A 113 8.09 -4.80 -15.67
C PHE A 113 9.01 -5.63 -14.77
N PHE A 114 8.94 -5.43 -13.46
CA PHE A 114 9.76 -6.18 -12.52
C PHE A 114 9.33 -7.65 -12.46
N MET A 115 8.03 -7.92 -12.47
CA MET A 115 7.52 -9.30 -12.48
C MET A 115 7.79 -9.99 -13.82
N TYR A 116 7.61 -9.28 -14.94
CA TYR A 116 7.93 -9.78 -16.28
C TYR A 116 9.42 -10.18 -16.37
N ALA A 117 10.31 -9.29 -15.95
CA ALA A 117 11.75 -9.55 -15.93
C ALA A 117 12.12 -10.71 -14.99
N LEU A 118 11.48 -10.80 -13.82
CA LEU A 118 11.67 -11.91 -12.89
C LEU A 118 11.29 -13.26 -13.53
N MET A 119 10.15 -13.32 -14.21
CA MET A 119 9.68 -14.56 -14.85
C MET A 119 10.52 -14.96 -16.06
N LYS A 120 11.07 -14.00 -16.81
CA LYS A 120 12.08 -14.27 -17.84
C LYS A 120 13.36 -14.86 -17.23
N ASP A 121 13.81 -14.35 -16.07
CA ASP A 121 14.98 -14.87 -15.34
C ASP A 121 14.76 -16.27 -14.73
N PHE A 122 13.50 -16.62 -14.43
CA PHE A 122 13.09 -17.99 -14.14
C PHE A 122 12.95 -18.89 -15.37
N GLY A 123 13.26 -18.37 -16.55
CA GLY A 123 13.35 -19.15 -17.78
C GLY A 123 12.04 -19.40 -18.50
N THR A 124 10.95 -18.70 -18.13
CA THR A 124 9.66 -18.82 -18.84
C THR A 124 9.65 -18.05 -20.17
N GLY A 125 8.73 -18.43 -21.07
CA GLY A 125 8.51 -17.76 -22.34
C GLY A 125 7.88 -16.36 -22.20
N LYS A 126 7.85 -15.61 -23.31
CA LYS A 126 7.37 -14.21 -23.36
C LYS A 126 5.90 -14.09 -22.92
N ILE A 127 5.02 -14.95 -23.43
CA ILE A 127 3.58 -14.95 -23.10
C ILE A 127 3.36 -15.30 -21.61
N SER A 128 4.05 -16.32 -21.10
CA SER A 128 3.97 -16.73 -19.69
C SER A 128 4.49 -15.64 -18.74
N SER A 129 5.58 -14.98 -19.11
CA SER A 129 6.13 -13.83 -18.38
C SER A 129 5.17 -12.64 -18.41
N PHE A 130 4.54 -12.39 -19.56
CA PHE A 130 3.54 -11.32 -19.74
C PHE A 130 2.34 -11.55 -18.85
N LEU A 131 1.78 -12.77 -18.84
CA LEU A 131 0.67 -13.17 -17.99
C LEU A 131 0.99 -12.91 -16.51
N ALA A 132 2.14 -13.40 -16.02
CA ALA A 132 2.54 -13.18 -14.63
C ALA A 132 2.72 -11.68 -14.31
N GLY A 133 3.26 -10.90 -15.25
CA GLY A 133 3.37 -9.45 -15.13
C GLY A 133 2.01 -8.77 -14.98
N ILE A 134 1.04 -9.12 -15.83
CA ILE A 134 -0.34 -8.60 -15.76
C ILE A 134 -1.01 -8.97 -14.45
N VAL A 135 -0.91 -10.24 -14.03
CA VAL A 135 -1.49 -10.74 -12.79
C VAL A 135 -0.91 -9.99 -11.58
N PHE A 136 0.41 -9.79 -11.54
CA PHE A 136 1.02 -9.05 -10.44
C PHE A 136 0.69 -7.55 -10.48
N ALA A 137 0.58 -6.92 -11.65
CA ALA A 137 0.26 -5.50 -11.74
C ALA A 137 -1.21 -5.19 -11.39
N PHE A 138 -2.16 -6.01 -11.86
CA PHE A 138 -3.60 -5.72 -11.78
C PHE A 138 -4.37 -6.67 -10.84
N ASN A 139 -3.72 -7.20 -9.81
CA ASN A 139 -4.42 -7.96 -8.77
C ASN A 139 -5.22 -7.06 -7.83
N GLY A 140 -6.19 -7.66 -7.14
CA GLY A 140 -7.07 -7.02 -6.17
C GLY A 140 -6.35 -6.43 -4.95
N TYR A 141 -5.15 -6.92 -4.58
CA TYR A 141 -4.38 -6.33 -3.48
C TYR A 141 -3.87 -4.93 -3.84
N LEU A 142 -3.24 -4.76 -5.00
CA LEU A 142 -2.76 -3.45 -5.44
C LEU A 142 -3.92 -2.52 -5.80
N LEU A 143 -4.93 -3.05 -6.51
CA LEU A 143 -6.07 -2.25 -6.94
C LEU A 143 -6.90 -1.71 -5.78
N SER A 144 -7.19 -2.52 -4.76
CA SER A 144 -7.93 -2.04 -3.57
C SER A 144 -7.14 -1.05 -2.68
N ARG A 145 -5.85 -0.85 -2.97
CA ARG A 145 -4.91 -0.05 -2.15
C ARG A 145 -4.29 1.11 -2.91
N ILE A 146 -4.87 1.49 -4.06
CA ILE A 146 -4.46 2.68 -4.83
C ILE A 146 -4.52 3.97 -3.98
N GLU A 147 -5.41 4.05 -2.99
CA GLU A 147 -5.50 5.18 -2.06
C GLU A 147 -4.32 5.26 -1.08
N PHE A 148 -3.65 4.14 -0.79
CA PHE A 148 -2.50 4.09 0.11
C PHE A 148 -1.19 4.19 -0.66
N LEU A 149 -0.74 5.43 -0.91
CA LEU A 149 0.47 5.68 -1.72
C LEU A 149 1.71 4.94 -1.16
N SER A 150 1.82 4.82 0.15
CA SER A 150 2.91 4.11 0.80
C SER A 150 2.87 2.60 0.56
N VAL A 151 1.69 1.98 0.61
CA VAL A 151 1.54 0.54 0.31
C VAL A 151 1.87 0.27 -1.15
N LEU A 152 1.26 1.02 -2.08
CA LEU A 152 1.53 0.90 -3.51
C LEU A 152 3.02 1.14 -3.80
N GLY A 153 3.60 2.17 -3.18
CA GLY A 153 5.02 2.51 -3.28
C GLY A 153 5.94 1.39 -2.84
N THR A 154 5.64 0.69 -1.74
CA THR A 154 6.48 -0.37 -1.19
C THR A 154 6.27 -1.72 -1.90
N SER A 155 5.04 -2.05 -2.31
CA SER A 155 4.70 -3.38 -2.83
C SER A 155 5.33 -3.72 -4.18
N VAL A 156 5.53 -2.75 -5.06
CA VAL A 156 5.89 -3.04 -6.46
C VAL A 156 7.32 -3.53 -6.63
N TRP A 157 8.21 -3.27 -5.66
CA TRP A 157 9.64 -3.57 -5.74
C TRP A 157 10.02 -5.02 -5.45
N LEU A 158 9.13 -5.82 -4.85
CA LEU A 158 9.45 -7.18 -4.47
C LEU A 158 9.94 -8.06 -5.63
N PRO A 159 9.30 -8.09 -6.81
CA PRO A 159 9.82 -8.88 -7.91
C PRO A 159 11.23 -8.46 -8.34
N LEU A 160 11.55 -7.16 -8.31
CA LEU A 160 12.88 -6.67 -8.65
C LEU A 160 13.92 -7.12 -7.61
N THR A 161 13.60 -7.01 -6.32
CA THR A 161 14.53 -7.43 -5.26
C THR A 161 14.82 -8.93 -5.31
N VAL A 162 13.82 -9.77 -5.62
CA VAL A 162 14.01 -11.22 -5.86
C VAL A 162 14.82 -11.49 -7.13
N LEU A 163 14.57 -10.74 -8.22
CA LEU A 163 15.33 -10.83 -9.47
C LEU A 163 16.82 -10.53 -9.24
N LEU A 164 17.12 -9.42 -8.56
CA LEU A 164 18.49 -8.98 -8.32
C LEU A 164 19.26 -9.98 -7.45
N ILE A 165 18.70 -10.44 -6.33
CA ILE A 165 19.39 -11.41 -5.47
C ILE A 165 19.61 -12.76 -6.18
N ARG A 166 18.66 -13.19 -7.02
CA ARG A 166 18.80 -14.38 -7.87
C ARG A 166 19.95 -14.22 -8.87
N ARG A 167 20.04 -13.09 -9.55
CA ARG A 167 21.12 -12.81 -10.52
C ARG A 167 22.48 -12.70 -9.83
N PHE A 168 22.56 -12.00 -8.71
CA PHE A 168 23.82 -11.71 -8.03
C PHE A 168 24.39 -12.92 -7.29
N SER A 169 23.54 -13.83 -6.78
CA SER A 169 23.97 -15.09 -6.18
C SER A 169 24.60 -16.06 -7.18
N ARG A 170 24.40 -15.87 -8.49
CA ARG A 170 25.06 -16.67 -9.54
C ARG A 170 26.44 -16.16 -9.91
N THR A 171 26.72 -14.89 -9.64
CA THR A 171 28.02 -14.26 -9.91
C THR A 171 28.95 -14.30 -8.70
N ARG A 172 30.23 -13.93 -8.90
CA ARG A 172 31.15 -13.69 -7.77
C ARG A 172 30.60 -12.57 -6.88
N LEU A 173 30.85 -12.67 -5.57
CA LEU A 173 30.51 -11.62 -4.62
C LEU A 173 31.27 -10.35 -4.99
N CYS A 174 30.57 -9.23 -5.12
CA CYS A 174 31.18 -7.93 -5.36
C CYS A 174 30.31 -6.81 -4.79
N LEU A 175 30.94 -5.71 -4.40
CA LEU A 175 30.28 -4.55 -3.80
C LEU A 175 29.24 -3.92 -4.73
N LYS A 176 29.47 -3.93 -6.04
CA LYS A 176 28.52 -3.39 -7.02
C LYS A 176 27.13 -4.04 -6.91
N ASN A 177 27.09 -5.35 -6.75
CA ASN A 177 25.84 -6.10 -6.68
C ASN A 177 25.12 -5.87 -5.34
N THR A 178 25.85 -5.87 -4.23
CA THR A 178 25.27 -5.60 -2.90
C THR A 178 24.82 -4.14 -2.79
N ASN A 179 25.55 -3.19 -3.38
CA ASN A 179 25.16 -1.78 -3.43
C ASN A 179 23.89 -1.57 -4.25
N LEU A 180 23.77 -2.24 -5.39
CA LEU A 180 22.57 -2.12 -6.23
C LEU A 180 21.33 -2.70 -5.54
N LEU A 181 21.41 -3.92 -4.97
CA LEU A 181 20.28 -4.47 -4.22
C LEU A 181 19.98 -3.63 -2.96
N GLY A 182 21.00 -3.19 -2.23
CA GLY A 182 20.84 -2.32 -1.06
C GLY A 182 20.18 -0.98 -1.41
N SER A 183 20.52 -0.39 -2.56
CA SER A 183 19.88 0.84 -3.06
C SER A 183 18.41 0.62 -3.39
N VAL A 184 18.06 -0.49 -4.04
CA VAL A 184 16.65 -0.83 -4.33
C VAL A 184 15.87 -1.09 -3.04
N LEU A 185 16.45 -1.79 -2.07
CA LEU A 185 15.83 -1.99 -0.76
C LEU A 185 15.65 -0.67 0.00
N SER A 186 16.62 0.25 -0.09
CA SER A 186 16.51 1.59 0.47
C SER A 186 15.35 2.36 -0.17
N ILE A 187 15.27 2.38 -1.50
CA ILE A 187 14.15 2.99 -2.25
C ILE A 187 12.80 2.41 -1.82
N GLN A 188 12.72 1.08 -1.70
CA GLN A 188 11.51 0.38 -1.27
C GLN A 188 11.12 0.75 0.18
N PHE A 189 12.08 0.88 1.08
CA PHE A 189 11.85 1.32 2.46
C PHE A 189 11.36 2.78 2.51
N LEU A 190 11.98 3.67 1.73
CA LEU A 190 11.63 5.09 1.67
C LEU A 190 10.22 5.34 1.14
N ALA A 191 9.60 4.39 0.44
CA ALA A 191 8.19 4.44 0.07
C ALA A 191 7.22 4.47 1.27
N GLY A 192 7.70 4.09 2.47
CA GLY A 192 7.05 4.52 3.71
C GLY A 192 6.04 3.55 4.32
N HIS A 193 5.97 2.28 3.88
CA HIS A 193 5.09 1.27 4.50
C HIS A 193 5.86 0.11 5.16
N PRO A 194 6.23 0.25 6.46
CA PRO A 194 7.16 -0.66 7.13
C PRO A 194 6.73 -2.13 7.13
N GLN A 195 5.43 -2.38 7.33
CA GLN A 195 4.91 -3.74 7.40
C GLN A 195 5.07 -4.51 6.07
N VAL A 196 4.81 -3.84 4.94
CA VAL A 196 4.94 -4.45 3.61
C VAL A 196 6.42 -4.60 3.23
N PHE A 197 7.27 -3.67 3.69
CA PHE A 197 8.71 -3.79 3.54
C PHE A 197 9.26 -4.99 4.31
N VAL A 198 8.84 -5.20 5.55
CA VAL A 198 9.20 -6.38 6.35
C VAL A 198 8.74 -7.68 5.67
N TYR A 199 7.54 -7.73 5.10
CA TYR A 199 7.09 -8.89 4.31
C TYR A 199 7.97 -9.14 3.07
N SER A 200 8.48 -8.08 2.44
CA SER A 200 9.43 -8.21 1.34
C SER A 200 10.79 -8.75 1.82
N LEU A 201 11.30 -8.28 2.96
CA LEU A 201 12.52 -8.80 3.57
C LEU A 201 12.39 -10.27 3.99
N ILE A 202 11.25 -10.65 4.59
CA ILE A 202 10.94 -12.05 4.91
C ILE A 202 10.98 -12.89 3.63
N THR A 203 10.30 -12.45 2.57
CA THR A 203 10.29 -13.14 1.28
C THR A 203 11.72 -13.32 0.73
N LEU A 204 12.55 -12.28 0.79
CA LEU A 204 13.94 -12.31 0.35
C LEU A 204 14.82 -13.23 1.21
N PHE A 205 14.60 -13.23 2.53
CA PHE A 205 15.29 -14.12 3.44
C PHE A 205 14.95 -15.58 3.13
N PHE A 206 13.67 -15.91 3.01
CA PHE A 206 13.21 -17.24 2.60
C PHE A 206 13.78 -17.64 1.24
N PHE A 207 13.78 -16.74 0.25
CA PHE A 207 14.41 -17.01 -1.05
C PHE A 207 15.91 -17.28 -0.92
N SER A 208 16.60 -16.54 -0.05
CA SER A 208 18.04 -16.68 0.19
C SER A 208 18.38 -18.01 0.86
N VAL A 209 17.62 -18.42 1.87
CA VAL A 209 17.73 -19.75 2.51
C VAL A 209 17.49 -20.84 1.47
N PHE A 210 16.38 -20.75 0.74
CA PHE A 210 16.01 -21.74 -0.28
C PHE A 210 17.06 -21.89 -1.38
N SER A 211 17.56 -20.75 -1.90
CA SER A 211 18.63 -20.73 -2.89
C SER A 211 19.95 -21.27 -2.35
N SER A 212 20.24 -21.04 -1.07
CA SER A 212 21.46 -21.52 -0.42
C SER A 212 21.44 -23.04 -0.21
N VAL A 213 20.29 -23.59 0.19
CA VAL A 213 20.07 -25.04 0.31
C VAL A 213 20.21 -25.72 -1.04
N ARG A 214 19.53 -25.19 -2.08
CA ARG A 214 19.59 -25.74 -3.44
C ARG A 214 20.99 -25.65 -4.05
N GLY A 215 21.68 -24.54 -3.85
CA GLY A 215 23.01 -24.28 -4.39
C GLY A 215 24.16 -24.81 -3.54
N LYS A 216 23.89 -25.37 -2.36
CA LYS A 216 24.87 -25.79 -1.35
C LYS A 216 25.94 -24.71 -1.06
N ASN A 217 25.52 -23.45 -0.97
CA ASN A 217 26.40 -22.32 -0.66
C ASN A 217 25.62 -21.21 0.03
N LEU A 218 26.27 -20.38 0.85
CA LEU A 218 25.61 -19.30 1.61
C LEU A 218 25.59 -17.95 0.87
N ARG A 219 25.87 -17.92 -0.43
CA ARG A 219 26.12 -16.66 -1.16
C ARG A 219 24.89 -15.74 -1.16
N SER A 220 23.70 -16.29 -1.34
CA SER A 220 22.46 -15.50 -1.32
C SER A 220 22.23 -14.87 0.05
N LEU A 221 22.53 -15.59 1.14
CA LEU A 221 22.43 -15.06 2.51
C LEU A 221 23.43 -13.92 2.75
N TYR A 222 24.69 -14.07 2.33
CA TYR A 222 25.67 -12.98 2.41
C TYR A 222 25.22 -11.74 1.65
N ILE A 223 24.72 -11.90 0.42
CA ILE A 223 24.20 -10.78 -0.38
C ILE A 223 23.01 -10.13 0.32
N PHE A 224 22.09 -10.91 0.89
CA PHE A 224 20.94 -10.41 1.63
C PHE A 224 21.37 -9.54 2.81
N PHE A 225 22.22 -10.04 3.71
CA PHE A 225 22.66 -9.28 4.88
C PHE A 225 23.51 -8.06 4.52
N ALA A 226 24.46 -8.20 3.59
CA ALA A 226 25.29 -7.07 3.13
C ALA A 226 24.44 -5.96 2.50
N SER A 227 23.48 -6.33 1.64
CA SER A 227 22.56 -5.37 1.02
C SER A 227 21.60 -4.75 2.04
N GLY A 228 21.20 -5.49 3.07
CA GLY A 228 20.38 -4.98 4.17
C GLY A 228 21.11 -3.90 4.98
N ILE A 229 22.40 -4.07 5.26
CA ILE A 229 23.23 -3.05 5.92
C ILE A 229 23.32 -1.79 5.04
N ILE A 230 23.60 -1.96 3.74
CA ILE A 230 23.65 -0.83 2.79
C ILE A 230 22.30 -0.10 2.73
N ALA A 231 21.19 -0.83 2.70
CA ALA A 231 19.86 -0.25 2.69
C ALA A 231 19.62 0.60 3.94
N ALA A 232 19.93 0.05 5.13
CA ALA A 232 19.77 0.75 6.41
C ALA A 232 20.59 2.04 6.47
N LEU A 233 21.85 2.00 6.01
CA LEU A 233 22.72 3.17 5.93
C LEU A 233 22.20 4.20 4.92
N ALA A 234 21.83 3.77 3.72
CA ALA A 234 21.33 4.65 2.66
C ALA A 234 19.99 5.32 3.02
N SER A 235 19.15 4.65 3.81
CA SER A 235 17.89 5.23 4.32
C SER A 235 18.00 5.78 5.74
N ALA A 236 19.20 5.94 6.31
CA ALA A 236 19.38 6.35 7.71
C ALA A 236 18.70 7.69 8.04
N ILE A 237 18.69 8.62 7.08
CA ILE A 237 18.02 9.93 7.19
C ILE A 237 16.51 9.81 7.47
N GLN A 238 15.88 8.71 7.07
CA GLN A 238 14.50 8.38 7.39
C GLN A 238 14.41 7.40 8.57
N LEU A 239 15.25 6.36 8.57
CA LEU A 239 15.17 5.26 9.53
C LEU A 239 15.39 5.72 10.97
N ILE A 240 16.45 6.50 11.23
CA ILE A 240 16.80 6.95 12.59
C ILE A 240 15.70 7.79 13.24
N PRO A 241 15.24 8.91 12.64
CA PRO A 241 14.19 9.72 13.26
C PRO A 241 12.87 8.96 13.39
N SER A 242 12.56 8.05 12.47
CA SER A 242 11.38 7.21 12.58
C SER A 242 11.45 6.19 13.72
N LEU A 243 12.62 5.61 14.00
CA LEU A 243 12.80 4.72 15.16
C LEU A 243 12.61 5.48 16.48
N GLU A 244 13.18 6.69 16.58
CA GLU A 244 12.97 7.58 17.72
C GLU A 244 11.49 7.92 17.90
N PHE A 245 10.79 8.25 16.80
CA PHE A 245 9.38 8.57 16.86
C PHE A 245 8.52 7.38 17.26
N ILE A 246 8.79 6.18 16.71
CA ILE A 246 8.10 4.94 17.11
C ILE A 246 8.28 4.70 18.60
N TYR A 247 9.51 4.81 19.11
CA TYR A 247 9.81 4.62 20.53
C TYR A 247 9.01 5.59 21.44
N ASN A 248 8.90 6.86 21.04
CA ASN A 248 8.19 7.89 21.79
C ASN A 248 6.68 7.97 21.50
N SER A 249 6.16 7.04 20.71
CA SER A 249 4.75 7.02 20.29
C SER A 249 3.93 5.96 21.02
N ALA A 250 2.63 5.98 20.77
CA ALA A 250 1.69 4.92 21.15
C ALA A 250 2.09 3.51 20.66
N ARG A 251 3.07 3.39 19.75
CA ARG A 251 3.59 2.10 19.24
C ARG A 251 4.77 1.56 20.04
N GLY A 252 5.44 2.36 20.88
CA GLY A 252 6.65 1.96 21.59
C GLY A 252 6.45 0.77 22.53
N ALA A 253 5.26 0.64 23.13
CA ALA A 253 4.90 -0.49 24.00
C ALA A 253 4.44 -1.75 23.25
N GLY A 254 4.37 -1.72 21.91
CA GLY A 254 3.71 -2.74 21.11
C GLY A 254 2.17 -2.62 21.15
N LEU A 255 1.50 -3.48 20.39
CA LEU A 255 0.04 -3.56 20.35
C LEU A 255 -0.47 -4.80 21.10
N ASP A 256 -1.62 -4.64 21.76
CA ASP A 256 -2.35 -5.77 22.31
C ASP A 256 -2.81 -6.73 21.22
N TYR A 257 -2.90 -8.02 21.56
CA TYR A 257 -3.30 -9.07 20.62
C TYR A 257 -4.66 -8.79 19.94
N SER A 258 -5.59 -8.16 20.65
CA SER A 258 -6.89 -7.77 20.10
C SER A 258 -6.76 -6.78 18.95
N ILE A 259 -5.75 -5.89 18.98
CA ILE A 259 -5.44 -4.92 17.92
C ILE A 259 -4.58 -5.57 16.83
N VAL A 260 -3.56 -6.35 17.20
CA VAL A 260 -2.69 -7.08 16.27
C VAL A 260 -3.52 -7.96 15.33
N SER A 261 -4.53 -8.64 15.88
CA SER A 261 -5.37 -9.58 15.15
C SER A 261 -6.59 -8.97 14.45
N ILE A 262 -6.78 -7.64 14.49
CA ILE A 262 -7.84 -6.97 13.68
C ILE A 262 -7.60 -7.28 12.20
N ALA A 263 -8.67 -7.40 11.41
CA ALA A 263 -8.62 -7.75 9.99
C ALA A 263 -7.83 -9.05 9.71
N SER A 264 -7.96 -10.03 10.61
CA SER A 264 -7.62 -11.43 10.33
C SER A 264 -8.54 -11.96 9.24
N LEU A 265 -7.99 -12.67 8.24
CA LEU A 265 -8.74 -13.26 7.13
C LEU A 265 -9.66 -14.36 7.67
N PRO A 266 -11.00 -14.22 7.60
CA PRO A 266 -11.89 -15.29 7.97
C PRO A 266 -11.71 -16.49 7.02
N PRO A 267 -11.74 -17.75 7.50
CA PRO A 267 -11.51 -18.93 6.66
C PRO A 267 -12.40 -19.01 5.41
N ARG A 268 -13.66 -18.57 5.53
CA ARG A 268 -14.59 -18.48 4.38
C ARG A 268 -14.13 -17.51 3.29
N GLU A 269 -13.39 -16.47 3.66
CA GLU A 269 -12.87 -15.46 2.72
C GLU A 269 -11.61 -15.94 2.02
N VAL A 270 -11.00 -17.07 2.40
CA VAL A 270 -9.93 -17.68 1.61
C VAL A 270 -10.43 -18.00 0.20
N LEU A 271 -11.70 -18.34 0.04
CA LEU A 271 -12.32 -18.57 -1.27
C LEU A 271 -12.38 -17.29 -2.14
N SER A 272 -12.33 -16.11 -1.53
CA SER A 272 -12.31 -14.83 -2.26
C SER A 272 -11.01 -14.59 -3.04
N LEU A 273 -9.94 -15.34 -2.73
CA LEU A 273 -8.74 -15.42 -3.56
C LEU A 273 -9.06 -15.94 -4.97
N PHE A 274 -10.11 -16.77 -5.10
CA PHE A 274 -10.41 -17.54 -6.30
C PHE A 274 -11.68 -17.06 -6.99
N VAL A 275 -12.69 -16.67 -6.23
CA VAL A 275 -13.97 -16.22 -6.77
C VAL A 275 -14.35 -14.89 -6.12
N PRO A 276 -14.28 -13.79 -6.88
CA PRO A 276 -14.44 -12.45 -6.33
C PRO A 276 -15.87 -12.20 -5.82
N PHE A 277 -16.89 -12.91 -6.33
CA PHE A 277 -18.31 -12.61 -6.03
C PHE A 277 -19.01 -13.58 -5.07
N LEU A 278 -18.32 -14.60 -4.54
CA LEU A 278 -18.98 -15.63 -3.71
C LEU A 278 -19.49 -15.12 -2.36
N ASN A 279 -18.90 -14.07 -1.78
CA ASN A 279 -19.30 -13.52 -0.46
C ASN A 279 -18.99 -12.02 -0.26
N PHE A 280 -18.42 -11.34 -1.26
CA PHE A 280 -17.92 -9.98 -1.06
C PHE A 280 -19.00 -8.92 -1.33
N LYS A 281 -19.20 -8.03 -0.35
CA LYS A 281 -19.52 -6.63 -0.67
C LYS A 281 -18.25 -5.99 -1.21
N TYR A 282 -17.96 -6.19 -2.51
CA TYR A 282 -16.86 -5.56 -3.25
C TYR A 282 -16.99 -4.04 -3.10
N SER A 283 -16.29 -3.49 -2.11
CA SER A 283 -16.38 -2.09 -1.70
C SER A 283 -15.04 -1.68 -1.11
N ALA A 284 -14.75 -0.38 -1.20
CA ALA A 284 -13.56 0.22 -0.61
C ALA A 284 -13.37 -0.14 0.88
N ASN A 285 -14.46 -0.47 1.60
CA ASN A 285 -14.42 -0.79 3.03
C ASN A 285 -13.84 -2.19 3.34
N ASN A 286 -13.80 -3.11 2.38
CA ASN A 286 -13.27 -4.46 2.55
C ASN A 286 -11.84 -4.64 1.98
N TRP A 287 -11.13 -3.53 1.78
CA TRP A 287 -9.75 -3.50 1.27
C TRP A 287 -8.77 -4.47 1.96
N PRO A 288 -8.85 -4.80 3.28
CA PRO A 288 -7.86 -5.69 3.90
C PRO A 288 -7.83 -7.08 3.26
N PHE A 289 -9.00 -7.57 2.82
CA PHE A 289 -9.18 -8.92 2.28
C PHE A 289 -9.14 -8.98 0.76
N ALA A 290 -9.07 -7.84 0.07
CA ALA A 290 -9.04 -7.81 -1.38
C ALA A 290 -7.68 -8.30 -1.89
N CYS A 291 -7.67 -9.47 -2.56
CA CYS A 291 -6.48 -10.16 -3.03
C CYS A 291 -6.72 -11.03 -4.27
N TYR A 292 -7.81 -10.80 -5.00
CA TYR A 292 -8.13 -11.56 -6.21
C TYR A 292 -7.01 -11.46 -7.26
N ALA A 293 -6.55 -12.59 -7.81
CA ALA A 293 -5.46 -12.64 -8.78
C ALA A 293 -5.91 -13.10 -10.17
N GLY A 294 -7.21 -13.26 -10.40
CA GLY A 294 -7.79 -13.78 -11.64
C GLY A 294 -8.18 -15.26 -11.56
N LEU A 295 -9.28 -15.62 -12.23
CA LEU A 295 -9.84 -16.97 -12.21
C LEU A 295 -8.89 -17.97 -12.90
N LEU A 296 -8.46 -17.66 -14.12
CA LEU A 296 -7.54 -18.50 -14.88
C LEU A 296 -6.13 -18.57 -14.26
N PRO A 297 -5.54 -17.45 -13.78
CA PRO A 297 -4.29 -17.48 -13.03
C PRO A 297 -4.26 -18.49 -11.88
N PHE A 298 -5.38 -18.63 -11.15
CA PHE A 298 -5.48 -19.64 -10.11
C PHE A 298 -5.44 -21.07 -10.67
N VAL A 299 -6.21 -21.34 -11.74
CA VAL A 299 -6.17 -22.64 -12.43
C VAL A 299 -4.76 -22.96 -12.91
N PHE A 300 -4.06 -21.98 -13.49
CA PHE A 300 -2.67 -22.15 -13.91
C PHE A 300 -1.74 -22.41 -12.71
N ALA A 301 -1.91 -21.71 -11.59
CA ALA A 301 -1.15 -21.97 -10.38
C ALA A 301 -1.33 -23.42 -9.88
N LEU A 302 -2.56 -23.96 -9.91
CA LEU A 302 -2.80 -25.38 -9.59
C LEU A 302 -2.14 -26.33 -10.61
N CYS A 303 -2.19 -26.01 -11.90
CA CYS A 303 -1.47 -26.78 -12.92
C CYS A 303 0.04 -26.83 -12.64
N ALA A 304 0.63 -25.74 -12.16
CA ALA A 304 2.03 -25.69 -11.75
C ALA A 304 2.32 -26.61 -10.56
N ILE A 305 1.48 -26.56 -9.52
CA ILE A 305 1.65 -27.30 -8.26
C ILE A 305 1.49 -28.81 -8.46
N PHE A 306 0.38 -29.24 -9.06
CA PHE A 306 0.06 -30.66 -9.20
C PHE A 306 0.76 -31.32 -10.38
N GLY A 307 1.52 -30.54 -11.16
CA GLY A 307 2.15 -31.02 -12.38
C GLY A 307 1.14 -31.63 -13.35
N VAL A 308 -0.11 -31.14 -13.32
CA VAL A 308 -1.20 -31.57 -14.20
C VAL A 308 -0.90 -31.00 -15.58
N PHE A 309 0.11 -31.60 -16.21
CA PHE A 309 0.49 -31.34 -17.57
C PHE A 309 -0.25 -32.36 -18.44
N ARG A 310 -1.01 -31.81 -19.39
CA ARG A 310 -1.71 -32.49 -20.48
C ARG A 310 -3.07 -33.12 -20.23
N LYS A 311 -3.40 -33.76 -19.09
CA LYS A 311 -4.61 -34.63 -19.02
C LYS A 311 -5.96 -33.96 -19.38
N PHE A 312 -6.11 -32.64 -19.20
CA PHE A 312 -7.39 -31.94 -19.40
C PHE A 312 -7.43 -30.96 -20.59
N ILE A 313 -6.35 -30.83 -21.38
CA ILE A 313 -6.32 -29.90 -22.51
C ILE A 313 -6.85 -30.61 -23.77
N PRO A 314 -7.80 -30.04 -24.54
CA PRO A 314 -8.27 -30.58 -25.82
C PRO A 314 -7.09 -30.90 -26.76
N ALA A 315 -7.16 -32.03 -27.48
CA ALA A 315 -6.06 -32.50 -28.33
C ALA A 315 -5.67 -31.47 -29.42
N ASN A 316 -6.64 -30.73 -29.96
CA ASN A 316 -6.47 -29.66 -30.94
C ASN A 316 -5.83 -28.37 -30.38
N ALA A 317 -5.83 -28.18 -29.06
CA ALA A 317 -5.16 -27.06 -28.40
C ALA A 317 -3.69 -27.38 -28.04
N ARG A 318 -3.28 -28.65 -28.21
CA ARG A 318 -1.90 -29.12 -28.00
C ARG A 318 -1.17 -29.11 -29.35
N ASN A 319 0.01 -28.50 -29.42
CA ASN A 319 0.89 -28.67 -30.57
C ASN A 319 1.92 -29.79 -30.36
N ALA A 320 2.16 -30.52 -31.45
CA ALA A 320 3.37 -31.29 -31.75
C ALA A 320 4.32 -30.44 -32.63
N ALA A 321 4.74 -29.26 -32.16
CA ALA A 321 5.82 -28.48 -32.76
C ALA A 321 6.14 -27.32 -31.82
N VAL A 322 7.24 -27.47 -31.08
CA VAL A 322 8.02 -26.33 -30.60
C VAL A 322 8.86 -25.91 -31.80
N SER A 323 8.39 -24.95 -32.59
CA SER A 323 9.27 -24.27 -33.55
C SER A 323 9.98 -23.12 -32.83
N ALA A 324 11.29 -23.32 -32.62
CA ALA A 324 12.33 -22.32 -32.80
C ALA A 324 12.20 -20.95 -32.07
N ASP A 325 11.99 -20.99 -30.75
CA ASP A 325 12.54 -19.97 -29.85
C ASP A 325 13.21 -20.75 -28.70
N GLU A 326 14.26 -21.50 -29.05
CA GLU A 326 15.00 -22.41 -28.16
C GLU A 326 15.75 -21.64 -27.07
N ALA A 327 15.01 -21.24 -26.05
CA ALA A 327 15.61 -20.94 -24.77
C ALA A 327 15.78 -22.29 -24.04
N PRO A 328 16.99 -22.70 -23.63
CA PRO A 328 17.14 -23.94 -22.87
C PRO A 328 16.32 -23.79 -21.59
N ALA A 329 15.24 -24.55 -21.48
CA ALA A 329 14.36 -24.51 -20.33
C ALA A 329 15.22 -24.75 -19.06
N GLU A 330 15.01 -23.95 -18.01
CA GLU A 330 15.56 -24.29 -16.70
C GLU A 330 15.19 -25.75 -16.43
N SER A 331 16.16 -26.59 -16.03
CA SER A 331 15.95 -28.04 -15.97
C SER A 331 14.64 -28.38 -15.25
N SER A 332 13.93 -29.43 -15.67
CA SER A 332 12.62 -29.79 -15.08
C SER A 332 12.67 -29.88 -13.54
N ARG A 333 13.83 -30.29 -12.99
CA ARG A 333 14.12 -30.28 -11.55
C ARG A 333 14.19 -28.87 -10.97
N ALA A 334 14.92 -27.96 -11.60
CA ALA A 334 15.07 -26.57 -11.20
C ALA A 334 13.72 -25.82 -11.16
N ARG A 335 12.88 -26.03 -12.17
CA ARG A 335 11.53 -25.45 -12.23
C ARG A 335 10.63 -25.97 -11.10
N ARG A 336 10.69 -27.27 -10.78
CA ARG A 336 9.95 -27.83 -9.63
C ARG A 336 10.35 -27.18 -8.31
N TRP A 337 11.64 -26.94 -8.09
CA TRP A 337 12.10 -26.19 -6.92
C TRP A 337 11.48 -24.78 -6.87
N ASN A 338 11.48 -24.04 -7.98
CA ASN A 338 10.85 -22.70 -7.99
C ASN A 338 9.35 -22.78 -7.65
N VAL A 339 8.62 -23.78 -8.18
CA VAL A 339 7.21 -24.02 -7.84
C VAL A 339 7.02 -24.29 -6.35
N TYR A 340 7.84 -25.15 -5.74
CA TYR A 340 7.75 -25.42 -4.29
C TYR A 340 8.03 -24.18 -3.46
N PHE A 341 9.00 -23.34 -3.86
CA PHE A 341 9.26 -22.08 -3.19
C PHE A 341 8.03 -21.17 -3.15
N PHE A 342 7.42 -20.89 -4.31
CA PHE A 342 6.25 -20.01 -4.38
C PHE A 342 5.01 -20.65 -3.75
N MET A 343 4.85 -21.97 -3.83
CA MET A 343 3.78 -22.69 -3.13
C MET A 343 3.92 -22.55 -1.60
N THR A 344 5.13 -22.74 -1.07
CA THR A 344 5.40 -22.57 0.36
C THR A 344 5.14 -21.13 0.81
N LEU A 345 5.61 -20.13 0.04
CA LEU A 345 5.30 -18.73 0.32
C LEU A 345 3.79 -18.45 0.34
N PHE A 346 3.06 -18.96 -0.66
CA PHE A 346 1.61 -18.84 -0.73
C PHE A 346 0.95 -19.41 0.54
N VAL A 347 1.26 -20.67 0.88
CA VAL A 347 0.67 -21.34 2.06
C VAL A 347 1.00 -20.59 3.35
N LEU A 348 2.27 -20.25 3.59
CA LEU A 348 2.68 -19.53 4.80
C LEU A 348 2.03 -18.15 4.90
N SER A 349 1.90 -17.44 3.79
CA SER A 349 1.26 -16.12 3.77
C SER A 349 -0.23 -16.19 4.08
N VAL A 350 -0.95 -17.20 3.58
CA VAL A 350 -2.36 -17.43 3.90
C VAL A 350 -2.52 -17.84 5.37
N LEU A 351 -1.67 -18.75 5.88
CA LEU A 351 -1.69 -19.16 7.28
C LEU A 351 -1.44 -18.00 8.24
N TYR A 352 -0.55 -17.07 7.88
CA TYR A 352 -0.34 -15.84 8.63
C TYR A 352 -1.56 -14.91 8.52
N ALA A 353 -2.11 -14.75 7.32
CA ALA A 353 -3.27 -13.89 7.05
C ALA A 353 -4.52 -14.30 7.83
N LEU A 354 -4.69 -15.60 8.12
CA LEU A 354 -5.77 -16.12 8.98
C LEU A 354 -5.75 -15.51 10.39
N GLY A 355 -4.61 -14.99 10.87
CA GLY A 355 -4.50 -14.28 12.14
C GLY A 355 -5.16 -15.05 13.30
N LYS A 356 -6.17 -14.45 13.95
CA LYS A 356 -6.89 -15.08 15.07
C LYS A 356 -7.55 -16.43 14.77
N TYR A 357 -7.79 -16.75 13.50
CA TYR A 357 -8.37 -18.04 13.08
C TYR A 357 -7.31 -19.14 12.94
N ASN A 358 -6.03 -18.79 13.01
CA ASN A 358 -4.92 -19.73 13.09
C ASN A 358 -4.48 -19.88 14.56
N PRO A 359 -4.63 -21.07 15.19
CA PRO A 359 -4.28 -21.27 16.59
C PRO A 359 -2.81 -21.00 16.90
N LEU A 360 -1.91 -21.12 15.91
CA LEU A 360 -0.49 -20.85 16.06
C LEU A 360 -0.16 -19.34 16.06
N PHE A 361 -1.07 -18.49 15.57
CA PHE A 361 -0.81 -17.05 15.46
C PHE A 361 -0.66 -16.38 16.83
N GLY A 362 -1.51 -16.74 17.80
CA GLY A 362 -1.40 -16.23 19.17
C GLY A 362 -0.09 -16.65 19.84
N ILE A 363 0.36 -17.89 19.63
CA ILE A 363 1.65 -18.40 20.12
C ILE A 363 2.80 -17.63 19.47
N PHE A 364 2.74 -17.44 18.14
CA PHE A 364 3.73 -16.68 17.39
C PHE A 364 3.86 -15.24 17.91
N CYS A 365 2.76 -14.53 18.16
CA CYS A 365 2.77 -13.18 18.72
C CYS A 365 3.35 -13.11 20.14
N ARG A 366 3.26 -14.19 20.93
CA ARG A 366 3.86 -14.26 22.27
C ARG A 366 5.36 -14.53 22.23
N ILE A 367 5.80 -15.43 21.34
CA ILE A 367 7.22 -15.83 21.23
C ILE A 367 8.02 -14.76 20.46
N PHE A 368 7.49 -14.30 19.33
CA PHE A 368 8.14 -13.31 18.47
C PHE A 368 7.52 -11.94 18.72
N THR A 369 7.91 -11.31 19.82
CA THR A 369 7.40 -10.00 20.26
C THR A 369 7.50 -8.88 19.21
N PRO A 370 8.48 -8.84 18.27
CA PRO A 370 8.47 -7.84 17.20
C PRO A 370 7.25 -7.89 16.28
N ALA A 371 6.55 -9.02 16.18
CA ALA A 371 5.29 -9.10 15.42
C ALA A 371 4.21 -8.17 15.99
N ASN A 372 4.26 -7.86 17.29
CA ASN A 372 3.26 -7.03 17.96
C ASN A 372 3.39 -5.54 17.60
N ALA A 373 4.40 -5.16 16.81
CA ALA A 373 4.47 -3.82 16.21
C ALA A 373 3.42 -3.62 15.09
N PHE A 374 2.96 -4.71 14.49
CA PHE A 374 2.10 -4.70 13.29
C PHE A 374 0.66 -5.14 13.60
N ARG A 375 -0.26 -4.78 12.72
CA ARG A 375 -1.69 -5.17 12.77
C ARG A 375 -2.19 -5.54 11.38
N TYR A 376 -3.40 -6.07 11.26
CA TYR A 376 -3.98 -6.48 9.97
C TYR A 376 -3.23 -7.64 9.32
N PRO A 377 -3.33 -8.86 9.88
CA PRO A 377 -2.64 -10.03 9.34
C PRO A 377 -2.96 -10.28 7.86
N ALA A 378 -4.17 -9.96 7.39
CA ALA A 378 -4.56 -10.06 5.98
C ALA A 378 -3.67 -9.25 5.02
N THR A 379 -2.91 -8.27 5.49
CA THR A 379 -1.92 -7.57 4.64
C THR A 379 -0.81 -8.49 4.13
N ALA A 380 -0.57 -9.65 4.76
CA ALA A 380 0.35 -10.67 4.28
C ALA A 380 -0.08 -11.32 2.94
N LEU A 381 -1.34 -11.13 2.53
CA LEU A 381 -1.84 -11.57 1.21
C LEU A 381 -1.09 -10.93 0.03
N TYR A 382 -0.34 -9.87 0.29
CA TYR A 382 0.70 -9.35 -0.60
C TYR A 382 1.65 -10.44 -1.11
N ILE A 383 2.14 -11.31 -0.23
CA ILE A 383 3.02 -12.42 -0.59
C ILE A 383 2.24 -13.48 -1.39
N SER A 384 0.96 -13.68 -1.07
CA SER A 384 0.08 -14.59 -1.79
C SER A 384 -0.08 -14.18 -3.26
N VAL A 385 -0.38 -12.91 -3.56
CA VAL A 385 -0.56 -12.44 -4.94
C VAL A 385 0.74 -12.49 -5.75
N PHE A 386 1.89 -12.18 -5.13
CA PHE A 386 3.21 -12.38 -5.73
C PHE A 386 3.45 -13.84 -6.10
N SER A 387 3.09 -14.75 -5.20
CA SER A 387 3.29 -16.20 -5.37
C SER A 387 2.35 -16.77 -6.44
N ILE A 388 1.07 -16.38 -6.44
CA ILE A 388 0.10 -16.78 -7.46
C ILE A 388 0.53 -16.28 -8.84
N ALA A 389 1.00 -15.04 -8.97
CA ALA A 389 1.47 -14.52 -10.24
C ALA A 389 2.62 -15.35 -10.83
N ALA A 390 3.59 -15.75 -9.99
CA ALA A 390 4.71 -16.61 -10.41
C ALA A 390 4.23 -18.02 -10.77
N LEU A 391 3.41 -18.65 -9.91
CA LEU A 391 2.86 -19.97 -10.13
C LEU A 391 1.98 -20.02 -11.39
N ALA A 392 1.18 -18.98 -11.65
CA ALA A 392 0.38 -18.86 -12.87
C ALA A 392 1.27 -18.83 -14.12
N GLY A 393 2.36 -18.05 -14.10
CA GLY A 393 3.33 -18.04 -15.19
C GLY A 393 3.98 -19.42 -15.42
N PHE A 394 4.38 -20.11 -14.34
CA PHE A 394 4.88 -21.48 -14.46
C PHE A 394 3.81 -22.48 -14.92
N GLY A 395 2.57 -22.33 -14.50
CA GLY A 395 1.47 -23.19 -14.91
C GLY A 395 1.21 -23.08 -16.40
N PHE A 396 0.98 -21.85 -16.84
CA PHE A 396 0.71 -21.49 -18.22
C PHE A 396 1.81 -21.97 -19.18
N GLU A 397 3.07 -21.74 -18.82
CA GLU A 397 4.23 -22.22 -19.59
C GLU A 397 4.21 -23.75 -19.76
N GLY A 398 3.74 -24.48 -18.76
CA GLY A 398 3.77 -25.94 -18.77
C GLY A 398 2.63 -26.58 -19.55
N LEU A 399 1.55 -25.84 -19.82
CA LEU A 399 0.45 -26.28 -20.67
C LEU A 399 0.88 -26.45 -22.14
N ARG A 400 1.93 -25.73 -22.58
CA ARG A 400 2.44 -25.74 -23.97
C ARG A 400 1.33 -25.50 -25.00
N LEU A 401 0.52 -24.47 -24.74
CA LEU A 401 -0.57 -24.06 -25.61
C LEU A 401 -0.03 -23.54 -26.93
N SER A 402 -0.81 -23.69 -28.01
CA SER A 402 -0.53 -22.97 -29.26
C SER A 402 -0.62 -21.45 -29.04
N PRO A 403 0.10 -20.63 -29.82
CA PRO A 403 0.12 -19.17 -29.65
C PRO A 403 -1.27 -18.52 -29.62
N GLY A 404 -2.19 -18.99 -30.47
CA GLY A 404 -3.56 -18.47 -30.52
C GLY A 404 -4.34 -18.69 -29.22
N TRP A 405 -4.34 -19.91 -28.69
CA TRP A 405 -4.95 -20.21 -27.40
C TRP A 405 -4.26 -19.49 -26.24
N GLY A 406 -2.93 -19.37 -26.31
CA GLY A 406 -2.17 -18.63 -25.30
C GLY A 406 -2.59 -17.15 -25.23
N ILE A 407 -2.69 -16.48 -26.38
CA ILE A 407 -3.15 -15.09 -26.48
C ILE A 407 -4.58 -14.96 -25.98
N PHE A 408 -5.49 -15.85 -26.40
CA PHE A 408 -6.89 -15.82 -25.96
C PHE A 408 -7.03 -15.87 -24.43
N LEU A 409 -6.33 -16.78 -23.76
CA LEU A 409 -6.41 -16.91 -22.30
C LEU A 409 -5.77 -15.72 -21.56
N VAL A 410 -4.74 -15.10 -22.15
CA VAL A 410 -4.17 -13.85 -21.63
C VAL A 410 -5.18 -12.71 -21.74
N LEU A 411 -5.83 -12.55 -22.90
CA LEU A 411 -6.87 -11.54 -23.11
C LEU A 411 -8.06 -11.74 -22.17
N PHE A 412 -8.48 -12.99 -21.96
CA PHE A 412 -9.52 -13.33 -21.00
C PHE A 412 -9.11 -12.93 -19.57
N THR A 413 -7.87 -13.23 -19.17
CA THR A 413 -7.34 -12.84 -17.85
C THR A 413 -7.32 -11.32 -17.70
N MET A 414 -6.94 -10.58 -18.73
CA MET A 414 -6.94 -9.12 -18.72
C MET A 414 -8.35 -8.55 -18.59
N PHE A 415 -9.32 -9.13 -19.31
CA PHE A 415 -10.73 -8.75 -19.20
C PHE A 415 -11.29 -9.02 -17.79
N ASP A 416 -11.01 -10.19 -17.23
CA ASP A 416 -11.39 -10.58 -15.87
C ASP A 416 -10.83 -9.60 -14.81
N LEU A 417 -9.52 -9.33 -14.85
CA LEU A 417 -8.88 -8.37 -13.94
C LEU A 417 -9.37 -6.94 -14.15
N PHE A 418 -9.66 -6.52 -15.39
CA PHE A 418 -10.26 -5.22 -15.66
C PHE A 418 -11.66 -5.09 -15.07
N PHE A 419 -12.52 -6.10 -15.31
CA PHE A 419 -13.89 -6.11 -14.81
C PHE A 419 -13.91 -6.03 -13.28
N VAL A 420 -13.19 -6.93 -12.61
CA VAL A 420 -13.12 -6.96 -11.14
C VAL A 420 -12.44 -5.71 -10.58
N GLY A 421 -11.36 -5.27 -11.23
CA GLY A 421 -10.58 -4.11 -10.84
C GLY A 421 -11.34 -2.79 -10.89
N SER A 422 -12.25 -2.66 -11.86
CA SER A 422 -13.09 -1.47 -12.04
C SER A 422 -14.04 -1.20 -10.87
N VAL A 423 -14.33 -2.21 -10.05
CA VAL A 423 -15.24 -2.12 -8.91
C VAL A 423 -14.57 -1.51 -7.67
N PHE A 424 -13.24 -1.68 -7.52
CA PHE A 424 -12.54 -1.24 -6.30
C PHE A 424 -12.36 0.27 -6.20
N ASN A 425 -12.17 0.94 -7.34
CA ASN A 425 -11.67 2.31 -7.35
C ASN A 425 -12.65 3.25 -8.02
N GLN A 426 -13.44 3.93 -7.18
CA GLN A 426 -14.35 4.94 -7.66
C GLN A 426 -13.59 6.21 -7.99
N THR A 427 -14.05 6.88 -9.04
CA THR A 427 -13.47 8.12 -9.53
C THR A 427 -14.48 9.24 -9.38
N THR A 428 -13.99 10.44 -9.17
CA THR A 428 -14.82 11.66 -9.12
C THR A 428 -14.10 12.81 -9.77
N GLU A 429 -14.77 13.94 -9.93
CA GLU A 429 -14.15 15.15 -10.47
C GLU A 429 -12.95 15.60 -9.63
N SER A 430 -11.84 15.91 -10.30
CA SER A 430 -10.60 16.35 -9.64
C SER A 430 -10.73 17.65 -8.84
N SER A 431 -11.79 18.43 -9.10
CA SER A 431 -12.17 19.61 -8.33
C SER A 431 -12.37 19.33 -6.84
N ILE A 432 -12.66 18.08 -6.45
CA ILE A 432 -12.83 17.68 -5.04
C ILE A 432 -11.65 18.06 -4.15
N TYR A 433 -10.42 18.01 -4.68
CA TYR A 433 -9.21 18.38 -3.96
C TYR A 433 -9.07 19.89 -3.74
N ARG A 434 -9.82 20.71 -4.50
CA ARG A 434 -9.78 22.18 -4.44
C ARG A 434 -11.06 22.80 -3.89
N TYR A 435 -12.13 22.03 -3.73
CA TYR A 435 -13.42 22.57 -3.30
C TYR A 435 -13.43 22.91 -1.80
N TYR A 436 -13.83 24.11 -1.40
CA TYR A 436 -13.93 24.49 0.02
C TYR A 436 -15.40 24.48 0.46
N GLY A 437 -15.68 23.78 1.56
CA GLY A 437 -17.02 23.78 2.15
C GLY A 437 -17.25 24.98 3.08
N PRO A 438 -18.51 25.18 3.54
CA PRO A 438 -18.87 26.34 4.36
C PRO A 438 -18.09 26.45 5.66
N LYS A 439 -17.86 25.34 6.38
CA LYS A 439 -17.13 25.35 7.66
C LYS A 439 -15.67 25.73 7.44
N THR A 440 -15.05 25.15 6.41
CA THR A 440 -13.69 25.49 5.97
C THR A 440 -13.56 26.97 5.63
N MET A 441 -14.48 27.49 4.80
CA MET A 441 -14.48 28.91 4.40
C MET A 441 -14.69 29.84 5.59
N TYR A 442 -15.54 29.46 6.55
CA TYR A 442 -15.73 30.22 7.78
C TYR A 442 -14.44 30.28 8.60
N LEU A 443 -13.79 29.13 8.81
CA LEU A 443 -12.55 29.02 9.60
C LEU A 443 -11.39 29.80 8.96
N MET A 444 -11.26 29.75 7.63
CA MET A 444 -10.22 30.49 6.89
C MET A 444 -10.36 32.02 7.02
N LYS A 445 -11.56 32.53 7.34
CA LYS A 445 -11.81 33.96 7.57
C LYS A 445 -11.50 34.41 9.00
N GLN A 446 -11.36 33.48 9.94
CA GLN A 446 -11.12 33.82 11.35
C GLN A 446 -9.70 34.32 11.56
N LYS A 447 -9.55 35.41 12.32
CA LYS A 447 -8.25 35.99 12.67
C LYS A 447 -7.67 35.33 13.92
N GLY A 448 -6.34 35.32 14.01
CA GLY A 448 -5.59 34.84 15.17
C GLY A 448 -5.14 33.38 15.07
N SER A 449 -4.24 32.98 15.96
CA SER A 449 -3.84 31.58 16.10
C SER A 449 -4.82 30.86 17.02
N PHE A 450 -5.60 29.94 16.45
CA PHE A 450 -6.53 29.09 17.18
C PHE A 450 -6.47 27.66 16.65
N ARG A 451 -6.97 26.71 17.44
CA ARG A 451 -7.16 25.32 17.04
C ARG A 451 -8.62 24.95 16.90
N ILE A 452 -8.86 23.97 16.03
CA ILE A 452 -10.10 23.21 15.99
C ILE A 452 -9.96 21.90 16.77
N PHE A 453 -11.11 21.31 17.14
CA PHE A 453 -11.17 19.99 17.75
C PHE A 453 -12.41 19.23 17.29
N PRO A 454 -12.26 18.22 16.41
CA PRO A 454 -13.30 17.25 16.12
C PRO A 454 -13.53 16.32 17.34
N THR A 455 -14.78 16.16 17.79
CA THR A 455 -15.08 15.24 18.91
C THR A 455 -14.82 13.77 18.55
N PRO A 456 -14.67 12.85 19.53
CA PRO A 456 -14.54 11.42 19.25
C PRO A 456 -15.66 10.86 18.36
N LYS A 457 -16.90 11.30 18.61
CA LYS A 457 -18.07 10.93 17.82
C LYS A 457 -17.94 11.42 16.38
N THR A 458 -17.46 12.65 16.17
CA THR A 458 -17.14 13.16 14.84
C THR A 458 -16.23 12.18 14.12
N ILE A 459 -15.06 11.87 14.70
CA ILE A 459 -14.06 10.98 14.09
C ILE A 459 -14.62 9.58 13.78
N ALA A 460 -15.50 9.06 14.62
CA ALA A 460 -16.06 7.71 14.47
C ALA A 460 -17.09 7.59 13.34
N GLU A 461 -17.92 8.62 13.10
CA GLU A 461 -19.07 8.51 12.21
C GLU A 461 -18.69 8.68 10.72
N MET A 462 -17.65 9.44 10.39
CA MET A 462 -17.17 9.70 9.01
C MET A 462 -18.30 9.87 7.97
N THR A 463 -19.38 10.51 8.37
CA THR A 463 -20.53 10.76 7.52
C THR A 463 -20.37 12.08 6.77
N GLY A 464 -20.89 12.09 5.55
CA GLY A 464 -20.98 13.29 4.74
C GLY A 464 -22.30 13.28 4.00
N HIS A 465 -22.94 14.44 4.00
CA HIS A 465 -24.30 14.58 3.48
C HIS A 465 -24.28 15.53 2.29
N GLY A 466 -24.97 15.13 1.23
CA GLY A 466 -25.00 15.92 0.01
C GLY A 466 -26.00 15.38 -1.00
N SER A 467 -26.43 16.25 -1.90
CA SER A 467 -27.39 15.91 -2.97
C SER A 467 -26.88 14.83 -3.93
N ASN A 468 -25.58 14.60 -3.96
CA ASN A 468 -24.96 13.52 -4.70
C ASN A 468 -23.66 13.08 -4.02
N PHE A 469 -23.06 12.03 -4.57
CA PHE A 469 -21.86 11.42 -4.03
C PHE A 469 -20.66 12.38 -3.91
N PHE A 470 -20.44 13.25 -4.91
CA PHE A 470 -19.39 14.27 -4.86
C PHE A 470 -19.63 15.26 -3.72
N ARG A 471 -20.87 15.74 -3.57
CA ARG A 471 -21.25 16.68 -2.50
C ARG A 471 -21.15 16.05 -1.12
N GLY A 472 -21.49 14.77 -0.97
CA GLY A 472 -21.29 14.03 0.27
C GLY A 472 -19.83 14.02 0.70
N TRP A 473 -18.90 13.73 -0.21
CA TRP A 473 -17.46 13.76 0.11
C TRP A 473 -16.88 15.15 0.32
N VAL A 474 -17.43 16.16 -0.36
CA VAL A 474 -17.12 17.56 -0.05
C VAL A 474 -17.51 17.88 1.40
N ASP A 475 -18.66 17.41 1.86
CA ASP A 475 -19.08 17.59 3.25
C ASP A 475 -18.19 16.82 4.22
N VAL A 476 -17.82 15.55 3.93
CA VAL A 476 -16.81 14.82 4.71
C VAL A 476 -15.52 15.64 4.84
N LYS A 477 -15.05 16.25 3.75
CA LYS A 477 -13.85 17.09 3.79
C LYS A 477 -14.06 18.34 4.64
N ASP A 478 -15.23 18.96 4.56
CA ASP A 478 -15.60 20.15 5.33
C ASP A 478 -15.75 19.87 6.83
N ASN A 479 -16.06 18.62 7.18
CA ASN A 479 -16.14 18.12 8.56
C ASN A 479 -14.75 17.92 9.22
N MET A 480 -13.65 18.27 8.52
CA MET A 480 -12.28 18.25 9.04
C MET A 480 -11.82 16.87 9.52
N PHE A 481 -12.27 15.82 8.82
CA PHE A 481 -11.79 14.47 9.04
C PHE A 481 -10.32 14.31 8.65
N GLY A 482 -9.60 13.48 9.40
CA GLY A 482 -8.20 13.22 9.16
C GLY A 482 -7.31 14.45 9.32
N ASP A 483 -6.39 14.61 8.39
CA ASP A 483 -5.42 15.71 8.32
C ASP A 483 -5.80 16.76 7.26
N VAL A 484 -7.05 16.75 6.78
CA VAL A 484 -7.55 17.69 5.77
C VAL A 484 -7.30 19.15 6.14
N ASN A 485 -7.33 19.47 7.43
CA ASN A 485 -7.07 20.81 7.96
C ASN A 485 -5.71 21.39 7.53
N MET A 486 -4.70 20.55 7.27
CA MET A 486 -3.36 21.00 6.87
C MET A 486 -3.39 21.72 5.51
N ASN A 487 -4.23 21.27 4.57
CA ASN A 487 -4.39 21.91 3.26
C ASN A 487 -4.86 23.37 3.37
N TYR A 488 -5.53 23.69 4.47
CA TYR A 488 -6.13 24.99 4.73
C TYR A 488 -5.34 25.80 5.75
N ARG A 489 -4.20 25.27 6.22
CA ARG A 489 -3.38 25.84 7.29
C ARG A 489 -4.16 26.08 8.59
N ILE A 490 -5.18 25.24 8.85
CA ILE A 490 -5.98 25.29 10.07
C ILE A 490 -5.32 24.37 11.08
N PHE A 491 -5.03 24.89 12.28
CA PHE A 491 -4.45 24.09 13.35
C PHE A 491 -5.51 23.20 13.99
N ASN A 492 -5.17 21.95 14.25
CA ASN A 492 -6.05 20.96 14.86
C ASN A 492 -5.37 20.41 16.13
N ALA A 493 -6.13 20.34 17.22
CA ALA A 493 -5.71 19.68 18.45
C ALA A 493 -5.88 18.15 18.35
N ARG A 494 -6.49 17.65 17.27
CA ARG A 494 -6.47 16.24 16.87
C ARG A 494 -5.90 16.09 15.44
N GLY A 495 -6.12 14.93 14.85
CA GLY A 495 -5.83 14.58 13.46
C GLY A 495 -5.78 13.07 13.30
N GLN A 496 -5.08 12.57 12.28
CA GLN A 496 -5.02 11.14 11.94
C GLN A 496 -3.58 10.68 11.63
N ASP A 497 -2.84 10.31 12.67
CA ASP A 497 -1.49 9.73 12.53
C ASP A 497 -1.04 8.96 13.79
N LEU A 498 0.21 8.49 13.79
CA LEU A 498 0.92 8.05 14.97
C LEU A 498 1.04 9.19 15.99
N PHE A 499 0.60 8.93 17.23
CA PHE A 499 0.58 9.92 18.30
C PHE A 499 1.84 9.80 19.16
N ILE A 500 2.41 10.93 19.56
CA ILE A 500 3.36 10.98 20.68
C ILE A 500 2.62 10.57 21.95
N GLU A 501 3.20 9.66 22.73
CA GLU A 501 2.51 9.04 23.87
C GLU A 501 2.10 10.07 24.94
N ARG A 502 2.92 11.09 25.18
CA ARG A 502 2.58 12.19 26.11
C ARG A 502 1.31 12.94 25.68
N TYR A 503 1.14 13.22 24.38
CA TYR A 503 -0.03 13.92 23.87
C TYR A 503 -1.27 13.02 23.87
N ARG A 504 -1.09 11.71 23.62
CA ARG A 504 -2.17 10.73 23.74
C ARG A 504 -2.78 10.72 25.14
N LYS A 505 -1.96 10.79 26.20
CA LYS A 505 -2.47 10.91 27.59
C LYS A 505 -3.32 12.16 27.79
N PHE A 506 -2.91 13.29 27.20
CA PHE A 506 -3.71 14.53 27.25
C PHE A 506 -5.06 14.38 26.53
N LEU A 507 -5.09 13.76 25.35
CA LEU A 507 -6.34 13.47 24.65
C LEU A 507 -7.25 12.52 25.45
N PHE A 508 -6.69 11.51 26.12
CA PHE A 508 -7.47 10.64 27.00
C PHE A 508 -8.09 11.39 28.19
N LEU A 509 -7.38 12.35 28.78
CA LEU A 509 -7.92 13.19 29.85
C LEU A 509 -9.08 14.08 29.36
N ILE A 510 -9.02 14.54 28.12
CA ILE A 510 -10.14 15.26 27.48
C ILE A 510 -11.32 14.30 27.28
N ASP A 511 -11.08 13.12 26.73
CA ASP A 511 -12.13 12.14 26.40
C ASP A 511 -12.80 11.57 27.66
N SER A 512 -12.05 11.43 28.76
CA SER A 512 -12.59 10.96 30.04
C SER A 512 -13.58 11.94 30.68
N GLN A 513 -13.67 13.20 30.21
CA GLN A 513 -14.69 14.15 30.67
C GLN A 513 -16.08 13.88 30.06
N GLY A 514 -16.19 12.91 29.15
CA GLY A 514 -17.45 12.45 28.56
C GLY A 514 -18.08 13.38 27.51
N SER A 515 -17.79 14.68 27.54
CA SER A 515 -18.27 15.65 26.55
C SER A 515 -17.31 16.83 26.36
N ALA A 516 -17.43 17.52 25.23
CA ALA A 516 -16.68 18.76 24.99
C ALA A 516 -17.03 19.88 25.99
N GLY A 517 -18.26 19.87 26.53
CA GLY A 517 -18.70 20.74 27.62
C GLY A 517 -17.91 20.47 28.90
N GLY A 518 -17.90 19.20 29.36
CA GLY A 518 -17.11 18.78 30.52
C GLY A 518 -15.61 19.04 30.35
N ALA A 519 -15.09 18.89 29.13
CA ALA A 519 -13.69 19.16 28.80
C ALA A 519 -13.35 20.63 28.50
N ASN A 520 -14.28 21.59 28.66
CA ASN A 520 -14.08 22.97 28.22
C ASN A 520 -12.77 23.58 28.74
N LYS A 521 -12.44 23.40 30.02
CA LYS A 521 -11.20 23.95 30.61
C LYS A 521 -9.94 23.41 29.91
N LEU A 522 -9.88 22.11 29.64
CA LEU A 522 -8.74 21.47 28.97
C LEU A 522 -8.65 21.90 27.51
N LEU A 523 -9.79 22.00 26.82
CA LEU A 523 -9.85 22.46 25.43
C LEU A 523 -9.47 23.94 25.31
N SER A 524 -9.93 24.78 26.22
CA SER A 524 -9.54 26.20 26.33
C SER A 524 -8.04 26.35 26.54
N LEU A 525 -7.44 25.55 27.44
CA LEU A 525 -5.99 25.52 27.67
C LEU A 525 -5.21 25.10 26.41
N ALA A 526 -5.75 24.17 25.62
CA ALA A 526 -5.18 23.75 24.35
C ALA A 526 -5.42 24.74 23.19
N ASN A 527 -5.91 25.96 23.47
CA ASN A 527 -6.22 26.99 22.46
C ASN A 527 -7.26 26.51 21.43
N VAL A 528 -8.19 25.64 21.85
CA VAL A 528 -9.30 25.20 21.00
C VAL A 528 -10.40 26.23 21.01
N LYS A 529 -10.55 26.93 19.88
CA LYS A 529 -11.62 27.92 19.67
C LYS A 529 -12.86 27.31 19.05
N TYR A 530 -12.72 26.33 18.17
CA TYR A 530 -13.86 25.71 17.49
C TYR A 530 -13.90 24.20 17.72
N VAL A 531 -15.07 23.69 18.09
CA VAL A 531 -15.32 22.26 18.27
C VAL A 531 -16.32 21.80 17.22
N LEU A 532 -15.99 20.71 16.51
CA LEU A 532 -16.89 20.06 15.56
C LEU A 532 -17.54 18.86 16.24
N SER A 533 -18.87 18.76 16.19
CA SER A 533 -19.62 17.70 16.88
C SER A 533 -20.94 17.39 16.17
N PRO A 534 -21.29 16.09 15.97
CA PRO A 534 -22.56 15.73 15.35
C PRO A 534 -23.70 15.75 16.39
N GLY A 535 -23.34 15.74 17.67
CA GLY A 535 -24.27 15.91 18.78
C GLY A 535 -24.25 17.33 19.35
N GLU A 536 -25.29 17.65 20.11
CA GLU A 536 -25.38 18.90 20.85
C GLU A 536 -24.36 19.00 21.99
N ILE A 537 -23.70 20.14 22.10
CA ILE A 537 -22.84 20.47 23.23
C ILE A 537 -23.67 21.29 24.21
N LYS A 538 -24.25 20.62 25.22
CA LYS A 538 -25.04 21.27 26.28
C LYS A 538 -24.13 21.93 27.31
N SER A 539 -23.62 23.13 27.01
CA SER A 539 -22.78 23.89 27.94
C SER A 539 -22.81 25.39 27.59
N PRO A 540 -22.96 26.29 28.58
CA PRO A 540 -23.04 27.74 28.36
C PRO A 540 -21.74 28.36 27.81
N GLU A 541 -20.63 27.65 27.97
CA GLU A 541 -19.30 28.04 27.50
C GLU A 541 -19.16 27.93 25.96
N TYR A 542 -20.08 27.23 25.29
CA TYR A 542 -20.08 27.09 23.84
C TYR A 542 -21.23 27.88 23.21
N ARG A 543 -20.99 28.38 21.99
CA ARG A 543 -22.00 28.99 21.12
C ARG A 543 -21.99 28.29 19.77
N GLU A 544 -23.13 27.77 19.33
CA GLU A 544 -23.26 27.24 17.97
C GLU A 544 -23.04 28.38 16.96
N VAL A 545 -22.11 28.19 16.02
CA VAL A 545 -21.80 29.17 14.96
C VAL A 545 -22.17 28.65 13.58
N ILE A 546 -22.20 27.33 13.40
CA ILE A 546 -22.71 26.67 12.19
C ILE A 546 -23.53 25.46 12.64
N GLY A 547 -24.79 25.40 12.20
CA GLY A 547 -25.70 24.28 12.44
C GLY A 547 -25.63 23.19 11.37
N GLY A 548 -26.60 22.29 11.38
CA GLY A 548 -26.68 21.12 10.49
C GLY A 548 -26.36 19.80 11.21
N GLU A 549 -26.13 18.74 10.45
CA GLU A 549 -25.78 17.42 11.01
C GLU A 549 -24.37 17.43 11.63
N MET A 550 -23.41 18.10 10.98
CA MET A 550 -22.11 18.40 11.57
C MET A 550 -22.05 19.84 12.08
N LYS A 551 -22.36 20.02 13.36
CA LYS A 551 -22.37 21.34 14.00
C LYS A 551 -20.97 21.81 14.36
N MET A 552 -20.77 23.12 14.35
CA MET A 552 -19.55 23.77 14.82
C MET A 552 -19.89 24.77 15.92
N TYR A 553 -19.16 24.65 17.03
CA TYR A 553 -19.34 25.47 18.22
C TYR A 553 -18.10 26.31 18.47
N GLU A 554 -18.29 27.57 18.79
CA GLU A 554 -17.25 28.46 19.30
C GLU A 554 -17.16 28.35 20.83
N ASN A 555 -15.95 28.12 21.32
CA ASN A 555 -15.60 28.14 22.73
C ASN A 555 -15.37 29.58 23.18
N LYS A 556 -16.24 30.10 24.05
CA LYS A 556 -16.15 31.48 24.59
C LYS A 556 -14.96 31.67 25.53
N ASN A 557 -14.47 30.58 26.13
CA ASN A 557 -13.38 30.60 27.10
C ASN A 557 -12.02 30.27 26.47
N CYS A 558 -11.92 30.25 25.13
CA CYS A 558 -10.69 29.89 24.44
C CYS A 558 -9.54 30.82 24.88
N LEU A 559 -8.48 30.23 25.42
CA LEU A 559 -7.29 30.96 25.81
C LEU A 559 -6.39 31.18 24.58
N PRO A 560 -5.61 32.28 24.54
CA PRO A 560 -4.61 32.46 23.52
C PRO A 560 -3.61 31.30 23.54
N ARG A 561 -2.92 31.08 22.43
CA ARG A 561 -1.89 30.06 22.34
C ARG A 561 -0.72 30.43 23.26
N VAL A 562 -0.69 29.86 24.46
CA VAL A 562 0.46 29.95 25.35
C VAL A 562 1.40 28.81 24.96
N PHE A 563 2.59 29.14 24.45
CA PHE A 563 3.68 28.18 24.40
C PHE A 563 4.20 28.04 25.82
N ILE A 564 3.80 26.98 26.53
CA ILE A 564 4.60 26.53 27.67
C ILE A 564 5.82 25.86 27.00
N VAL A 565 6.89 26.64 26.90
CA VAL A 565 8.21 26.20 26.43
C VAL A 565 8.76 25.15 27.39
#